data_AF-A0A8S1ES93-F1
#
_entry.id   AF-A0A8S1ES93-F1
#
_cell.length_a   1.000
_cell.length_b   1.000
_cell.length_c   1.000
_cell.angle_alpha   90.00
_cell.angle_beta   90.00
_cell.angle_gamma   90.00
#
_symmetry.space_group_name_H-M   'P 1'
#
loop_
_entity.id
_entity.type
_entity.pdbx_description
1 polymer ?
#
loop_
_entity_poly.entity_id
_entity_poly.type
_entity_poly.pdbx_seq_one_letter_code
_entity_poly.pdbx_strand_id
1 'polypeptide(L)'
;MTQPEAVASCQKHSAFLAGVQDQQELTLFTERATQVIRQSGYSSGGIWIGGTRKSECRTTSNIPAQCFPVTKQAFVWNDNMVTGVDGFIFRDGQPDNNMGNQNCLYLLGGNPSNDIWGTWNPGTMDDEKCDYTLNDRNMGRSIRGYVCGIRSRTK
;
A
#
# COMPACT_ATOMS: atom_id res chain seq x y z
N MET A 1 10.87 7.48 -5.65
CA MET A 1 10.89 6.29 -4.80
C MET A 1 9.82 5.34 -5.29
N THR A 2 10.22 4.32 -6.03
CA THR A 2 9.38 3.18 -6.41
C THR A 2 9.21 2.21 -5.25
N GLN A 3 8.29 1.25 -5.34
CA GLN A 3 8.15 0.22 -4.30
C GLN A 3 9.41 -0.66 -4.19
N PRO A 4 10.03 -1.13 -5.31
CA PRO A 4 11.28 -1.88 -5.22
C PRO A 4 12.42 -1.09 -4.56
N GLU A 5 12.51 0.22 -4.78
CA GLU A 5 13.50 1.07 -4.09
C GLU A 5 13.21 1.13 -2.58
N ALA A 6 11.94 1.17 -2.17
CA ALA A 6 11.55 1.11 -0.76
C ALA A 6 11.89 -0.25 -0.12
N VAL A 7 11.67 -1.36 -0.84
CA VAL A 7 12.10 -2.71 -0.41
C VAL A 7 13.61 -2.74 -0.19
N ALA A 8 14.39 -2.29 -1.16
CA ALA A 8 15.84 -2.23 -1.07
C ALA A 8 16.30 -1.33 0.09
N SER A 9 15.57 -0.24 0.37
CA SER A 9 15.86 0.63 1.51
C SER A 9 15.63 -0.08 2.85
N CYS A 10 14.51 -0.78 3.03
CA CYS A 10 14.25 -1.54 4.25
C CYS A 10 15.28 -2.65 4.48
N GLN A 11 15.70 -3.33 3.41
CA GLN A 11 16.69 -4.42 3.49
C GLN A 11 18.06 -3.94 4.02
N LYS A 12 18.46 -2.70 3.75
CA LYS A 12 19.70 -2.10 4.32
C LYS A 12 19.67 -2.03 5.85
N HIS A 13 18.49 -2.07 6.46
CA HIS A 13 18.29 -2.05 7.90
C HIS A 13 17.89 -3.42 8.46
N SER A 14 18.10 -4.51 7.71
CA SER A 14 17.63 -5.86 8.08
C SER A 14 16.12 -5.91 8.36
N ALA A 15 15.37 -5.09 7.63
CA ALA A 15 13.92 -4.98 7.71
C ALA A 15 13.27 -5.36 6.37
N PHE A 16 11.96 -5.56 6.40
CA PHE A 16 11.15 -5.79 5.22
C PHE A 16 10.24 -4.59 4.98
N LEU A 17 9.81 -4.37 3.74
CA LEU A 17 8.70 -3.44 3.51
C LEU A 17 7.45 -4.02 4.21
N ALA A 18 6.86 -3.25 5.11
CA ALA A 18 5.96 -3.79 6.12
C ALA A 18 4.61 -4.25 5.54
N GLY A 19 4.15 -5.43 5.95
CA GLY A 19 2.76 -5.82 5.83
C GLY A 19 1.90 -5.23 6.94
N VAL A 20 0.58 -5.46 6.85
CA VAL A 20 -0.40 -5.03 7.85
C VAL A 20 -1.26 -6.22 8.26
N GLN A 21 -1.22 -6.59 9.53
CA GLN A 21 -1.87 -7.76 10.10
C GLN A 21 -3.39 -7.63 10.14
N ASP A 22 -3.89 -6.50 10.63
CA ASP A 22 -5.31 -6.28 10.86
C ASP A 22 -5.65 -4.78 10.87
N GLN A 23 -6.92 -4.49 11.14
CA GLN A 23 -7.43 -3.12 11.21
C GLN A 23 -6.76 -2.28 12.30
N GLN A 24 -6.34 -2.89 13.42
CA GLN A 24 -5.70 -2.17 14.52
C GLN A 24 -4.30 -1.71 14.10
N GLU A 25 -3.50 -2.60 13.49
CA GLU A 25 -2.20 -2.25 12.94
C GLU A 25 -2.33 -1.22 11.81
N LEU A 26 -3.35 -1.35 10.96
CA LEU A 26 -3.63 -0.39 9.90
C LEU A 26 -3.87 1.02 10.44
N THR A 27 -4.64 1.15 11.52
CA THR A 27 -4.87 2.45 12.19
C THR A 27 -3.56 3.04 12.69
N LEU A 28 -2.70 2.24 13.33
CA LEU A 28 -1.38 2.70 13.79
C LEU A 28 -0.49 3.16 12.62
N PHE A 29 -0.45 2.40 11.53
CA PHE A 29 0.30 2.78 10.33
C PHE A 29 -0.23 4.09 9.75
N THR A 30 -1.55 4.25 9.68
CA THR A 30 -2.21 5.44 9.15
C THR A 30 -1.91 6.68 9.98
N GLU A 31 -1.95 6.57 11.31
CA GLU A 31 -1.61 7.66 12.22
C GLU A 31 -0.16 8.11 12.04
N ARG A 32 0.78 7.16 11.97
CA ARG A 32 2.20 7.44 11.74
C ARG A 32 2.47 8.01 10.36
N ALA A 33 1.85 7.45 9.32
CA ALA A 33 1.88 7.96 7.96
C ALA A 33 1.44 9.42 7.93
N THR A 34 0.28 9.70 8.52
CA THR A 34 -0.32 11.03 8.62
C THR A 34 0.61 12.02 9.31
N GLN A 35 1.22 11.61 10.44
CA GLN A 35 2.16 12.43 11.18
C GLN A 35 3.38 12.81 10.30
N VAL A 36 4.02 11.83 9.67
CA VAL A 36 5.22 12.04 8.85
C VAL A 36 4.92 12.88 7.60
N ILE A 37 3.80 12.61 6.94
CA ILE A 37 3.35 13.37 5.75
C ILE A 37 3.17 14.84 6.10
N ARG A 38 2.47 15.14 7.21
CA ARG A 38 2.22 16.52 7.66
C ARG A 38 3.50 17.23 8.10
N GLN A 39 4.38 16.55 8.83
CA GLN A 39 5.69 17.09 9.21
C GLN A 39 6.56 17.43 8.00
N SER A 40 6.36 16.71 6.88
CA SER A 40 7.05 16.96 5.61
C SER A 40 6.41 18.09 4.77
N GLY A 41 5.40 18.78 5.30
CA GLY A 41 4.74 19.92 4.64
C GLY A 41 3.63 19.52 3.65
N TYR A 42 3.15 18.28 3.68
CA TYR A 42 2.07 17.79 2.82
C TYR A 42 0.77 17.59 3.62
N SER A 43 -0.38 17.86 3.01
CA SER A 43 -1.68 17.60 3.64
C SER A 43 -2.10 16.14 3.58
N SER A 44 -1.62 15.42 2.56
CA SER A 44 -2.00 14.03 2.22
C SER A 44 -0.92 13.36 1.36
N GLY A 45 -0.96 12.03 1.31
CA GLY A 45 -0.03 11.24 0.52
C GLY A 45 -0.22 9.74 0.67
N GLY A 46 0.38 8.98 -0.23
CA GLY A 46 0.56 7.54 -0.12
C GLY A 46 1.92 7.18 0.47
N ILE A 47 2.01 6.04 1.15
CA ILE A 47 3.28 5.42 1.54
C ILE A 47 3.33 3.95 1.09
N TRP A 48 4.47 3.51 0.56
CA TRP A 48 4.64 2.13 0.13
C TRP A 48 4.55 1.14 1.31
N ILE A 49 3.84 0.04 1.08
CA ILE A 49 3.71 -1.11 1.99
C ILE A 49 3.99 -2.42 1.25
N GLY A 50 4.26 -3.50 1.99
CA GLY A 50 4.88 -4.73 1.52
C GLY A 50 4.02 -5.68 0.70
N GLY A 51 2.78 -5.32 0.39
CA GLY A 51 1.85 -6.20 -0.33
C GLY A 51 2.12 -6.25 -1.83
N THR A 52 2.03 -7.44 -2.42
CA THR A 52 2.06 -7.61 -3.89
C THR A 52 0.93 -8.48 -4.40
N ARG A 53 0.48 -8.18 -5.62
CA ARG A 53 -0.51 -8.99 -6.33
C ARG A 53 0.06 -10.37 -6.64
N LYS A 54 -0.71 -11.41 -6.30
CA LYS A 54 -0.40 -12.81 -6.60
C LYS A 54 -0.29 -13.00 -8.12
N SER A 55 0.63 -13.84 -8.57
CA SER A 55 0.92 -14.07 -9.99
C SER A 55 -0.33 -14.43 -10.81
N GLU A 56 -1.17 -15.31 -10.28
CA GLU A 56 -2.41 -15.79 -10.88
C GLU A 56 -3.49 -14.71 -10.97
N CYS A 57 -3.37 -13.64 -10.17
CA CYS A 57 -4.30 -12.51 -10.16
C CYS A 57 -3.85 -11.32 -11.02
N ARG A 58 -2.74 -11.43 -11.75
CA ARG A 58 -2.23 -10.36 -12.63
C ARG A 58 -2.92 -10.30 -14.00
N THR A 59 -3.72 -11.31 -14.34
CA THR A 59 -4.42 -11.35 -15.62
C THR A 59 -5.62 -10.40 -15.66
N THR A 60 -5.88 -9.84 -16.84
CA THR A 60 -7.11 -9.09 -17.16
C THR A 60 -8.12 -9.93 -17.94
N SER A 61 -7.74 -11.14 -18.35
CA SER A 61 -8.60 -12.10 -19.03
C SER A 61 -8.69 -13.39 -18.21
N ASN A 62 -9.86 -14.04 -18.18
CA ASN A 62 -10.08 -15.27 -17.42
C ASN A 62 -9.67 -15.14 -15.93
N ILE A 63 -10.07 -14.04 -15.29
CA ILE A 63 -9.75 -13.74 -13.90
C ILE A 63 -10.21 -14.92 -13.01
N PRO A 64 -9.30 -15.57 -12.26
CA PRO A 64 -9.68 -16.64 -11.34
C PRO A 64 -10.68 -16.17 -10.29
N ALA A 65 -11.52 -17.07 -9.76
CA ALA A 65 -12.57 -16.67 -8.83
C ALA A 65 -12.02 -15.98 -7.56
N GLN A 66 -10.88 -16.44 -7.06
CA GLN A 66 -10.16 -15.85 -5.92
C GLN A 66 -9.52 -14.48 -6.22
N CYS A 67 -9.52 -14.07 -7.48
CA CYS A 67 -8.98 -12.81 -7.97
C CYS A 67 -10.06 -11.88 -8.51
N PHE A 68 -11.35 -12.23 -8.39
CA PHE A 68 -12.44 -11.36 -8.86
C PHE A 68 -12.25 -9.92 -8.31
N PRO A 69 -12.66 -8.89 -9.06
CA PRO A 69 -12.36 -7.49 -8.75
C PRO A 69 -12.67 -7.13 -7.30
N VAL A 70 -11.90 -6.19 -6.74
CA VAL A 70 -12.00 -5.68 -5.36
C VAL A 70 -11.78 -6.69 -4.22
N THR A 71 -11.25 -7.88 -4.51
CA THR A 71 -11.00 -8.89 -3.46
C THR A 71 -9.64 -8.72 -2.77
N LYS A 72 -9.64 -8.90 -1.44
CA LYS A 72 -8.41 -8.95 -0.63
C LYS A 72 -7.54 -10.16 -0.95
N GLN A 73 -8.15 -11.22 -1.50
CA GLN A 73 -7.48 -12.48 -1.80
C GLN A 73 -6.49 -12.37 -2.98
N ALA A 74 -6.56 -11.28 -3.76
CA ALA A 74 -5.65 -11.04 -4.88
C ALA A 74 -4.22 -10.68 -4.46
N PHE A 75 -3.99 -10.35 -3.19
CA PHE A 75 -2.70 -9.89 -2.68
C PHE A 75 -2.12 -10.83 -1.62
N VAL A 76 -0.81 -10.72 -1.44
CA VAL A 76 -0.05 -11.40 -0.39
C VAL A 76 0.97 -10.43 0.21
N TRP A 77 1.23 -10.57 1.50
CA TRP A 77 2.29 -9.84 2.20
C TRP A 77 3.64 -10.54 2.01
N ASN A 78 4.71 -9.76 1.79
CA ASN A 78 6.04 -10.30 1.50
C ASN A 78 7.03 -10.20 2.67
N ASP A 79 6.57 -9.80 3.86
CA ASP A 79 7.43 -9.60 5.02
C ASP A 79 7.65 -10.86 5.87
N ASN A 80 6.99 -11.98 5.51
CA ASN A 80 7.00 -13.26 6.24
C ASN A 80 6.56 -13.16 7.72
N MET A 81 5.93 -12.06 8.11
CA MET A 81 5.46 -11.81 9.47
C MET A 81 3.94 -11.80 9.50
N VAL A 82 3.34 -11.12 8.53
CA VAL A 82 1.90 -11.00 8.44
C VAL A 82 1.29 -12.20 7.74
N THR A 83 0.16 -12.66 8.27
CA THR A 83 -0.64 -13.75 7.68
C THR A 83 -2.08 -13.31 7.47
N GLY A 84 -2.80 -14.02 6.59
CA GLY A 84 -4.20 -13.72 6.30
C GLY A 84 -4.40 -12.49 5.42
N VAL A 85 -5.61 -11.94 5.44
CA VAL A 85 -6.04 -10.85 4.57
C VAL A 85 -6.67 -9.67 5.32
N ASP A 86 -6.70 -9.72 6.66
CA ASP A 86 -7.53 -8.81 7.46
C ASP A 86 -7.05 -7.37 7.39
N GLY A 87 -5.74 -7.15 7.30
CA GLY A 87 -5.15 -5.82 7.13
C GLY A 87 -5.31 -5.21 5.73
N PHE A 88 -5.76 -5.96 4.72
CA PHE A 88 -6.06 -5.37 3.41
C PHE A 88 -7.39 -4.62 3.49
N ILE A 89 -7.32 -3.29 3.52
CA ILE A 89 -8.49 -2.41 3.50
C ILE A 89 -8.30 -1.44 2.35
N PHE A 90 -9.06 -1.63 1.28
CA PHE A 90 -8.94 -0.85 0.06
C PHE A 90 -9.92 0.32 0.05
N ARG A 91 -9.59 1.35 -0.71
CA ARG A 91 -10.55 2.42 -1.01
C ARG A 91 -11.63 1.92 -1.97
N ASP A 92 -12.69 2.71 -2.10
CA ASP A 92 -13.81 2.39 -2.98
C ASP A 92 -13.32 2.14 -4.42
N GLY A 93 -13.74 1.01 -4.98
CA GLY A 93 -13.35 0.58 -6.32
C GLY A 93 -12.02 -0.15 -6.42
N GLN A 94 -11.25 -0.27 -5.33
CA GLN A 94 -9.94 -0.92 -5.31
C GLN A 94 -9.94 -2.28 -4.60
N PRO A 95 -9.00 -3.19 -4.95
CA PRO A 95 -8.04 -3.07 -6.03
C PRO A 95 -8.66 -3.33 -7.41
N ASP A 96 -8.32 -2.51 -8.40
CA ASP A 96 -8.92 -2.56 -9.75
C ASP A 96 -8.03 -3.23 -10.81
N ASN A 97 -6.74 -3.41 -10.52
CA ASN A 97 -5.76 -3.99 -11.44
C ASN A 97 -5.76 -3.32 -12.83
N ASN A 98 -5.84 -2.00 -12.88
CA ASN A 98 -5.93 -1.25 -14.13
C ASN A 98 -4.84 -1.70 -15.13
N MET A 99 -5.27 -2.04 -16.36
CA MET A 99 -4.42 -2.58 -17.43
C MET A 99 -3.58 -3.83 -17.04
N GLY A 100 -3.89 -4.52 -15.96
CA GLY A 100 -3.18 -5.74 -15.53
C GLY A 100 -1.78 -5.51 -14.98
N ASN A 101 -1.43 -4.29 -14.58
CA ASN A 101 -0.06 -3.95 -14.18
C ASN A 101 0.07 -3.28 -12.81
N GLN A 102 -1.02 -3.20 -12.05
CA GLN A 102 -1.00 -2.64 -10.70
C GLN A 102 -0.77 -3.74 -9.66
N ASN A 103 0.51 -3.95 -9.35
CA ASN A 103 0.98 -5.13 -8.64
C ASN A 103 1.49 -4.83 -7.22
N CYS A 104 1.54 -3.56 -6.82
CA CYS A 104 2.09 -3.09 -5.55
C CYS A 104 1.09 -2.21 -4.82
N LEU A 105 1.18 -2.18 -3.49
CA LEU A 105 0.24 -1.45 -2.65
C LEU A 105 0.87 -0.24 -1.97
N TYR A 106 0.11 0.84 -1.85
CA TYR A 106 0.41 1.92 -0.92
C TYR A 106 -0.77 2.21 0.01
N LEU A 107 -0.45 2.70 1.21
CA LEU A 107 -1.42 3.16 2.22
C LEU A 107 -1.58 4.67 2.15
N LEU A 108 -2.82 5.15 2.16
CA LEU A 108 -3.13 6.58 2.22
C LEU A 108 -3.06 7.11 3.66
N GLY A 109 -2.44 8.28 3.83
CA GLY A 109 -2.38 9.03 5.08
C GLY A 109 -2.63 10.54 4.86
N GLY A 110 -2.82 11.26 5.97
CA GLY A 110 -3.09 12.71 5.95
C GLY A 110 -4.57 13.04 6.07
N ASN A 111 -5.02 14.05 5.31
CA ASN A 111 -6.43 14.39 5.16
C ASN A 111 -7.03 13.65 3.96
N PRO A 112 -8.37 13.41 3.94
CA PRO A 112 -9.06 13.07 2.72
C PRO A 112 -8.76 14.09 1.61
N SER A 113 -8.58 13.59 0.38
CA SER A 113 -8.37 14.44 -0.80
C SER A 113 -9.17 13.90 -1.97
N ASN A 114 -9.47 14.75 -2.96
CA ASN A 114 -10.23 14.38 -4.16
C ASN A 114 -9.42 14.71 -5.41
N ASP A 115 -9.50 13.84 -6.41
CA ASP A 115 -9.09 14.15 -7.79
C ASP A 115 -10.12 13.57 -8.79
N ILE A 116 -9.78 13.58 -10.08
CA ILE A 116 -10.66 13.04 -11.13
C ILE A 116 -10.96 11.54 -11.00
N TRP A 117 -10.22 10.82 -10.15
CA TRP A 117 -10.35 9.37 -9.89
C TRP A 117 -11.06 9.09 -8.55
N GLY A 118 -11.67 10.12 -7.94
CA GLY A 118 -12.50 10.02 -6.75
C GLY A 118 -11.80 10.45 -5.47
N THR A 119 -12.28 9.90 -4.34
CA THR A 119 -11.82 10.27 -3.00
C THR A 119 -10.70 9.36 -2.51
N TRP A 120 -9.67 9.97 -1.95
CA TRP A 120 -8.47 9.35 -1.41
C TRP A 120 -8.53 9.44 0.11
N ASN A 121 -9.09 8.41 0.75
CA ASN A 121 -9.33 8.38 2.19
C ASN A 121 -8.12 7.81 2.94
N PRO A 122 -7.59 8.50 3.96
CA PRO A 122 -6.59 7.92 4.86
C PRO A 122 -7.08 6.60 5.48
N GLY A 123 -6.16 5.67 5.70
CA GLY A 123 -6.50 4.36 6.27
C GLY A 123 -7.07 3.38 5.25
N THR A 124 -6.92 3.68 3.96
CA THR A 124 -7.27 2.77 2.87
C THR A 124 -6.09 2.60 1.91
N MET A 125 -6.06 1.48 1.22
CA MET A 125 -5.03 1.08 0.28
C MET A 125 -5.50 1.28 -1.16
N ASP A 126 -4.54 1.50 -2.05
CA ASP A 126 -4.73 1.43 -3.50
C ASP A 126 -3.62 0.54 -4.09
N ASP A 127 -3.92 -0.14 -5.19
CA ASP A 127 -2.92 -0.84 -5.97
C ASP A 127 -2.42 0.01 -7.14
N GLU A 128 -1.13 -0.10 -7.41
CA GLU A 128 -0.51 0.70 -8.45
C GLU A 128 0.69 -0.04 -9.04
N LYS A 129 1.16 0.43 -10.19
CA LYS A 129 2.41 -0.07 -10.77
C LYS A 129 3.54 0.06 -9.75
N CYS A 130 4.35 -0.98 -9.64
CA CYS A 130 5.44 -1.01 -8.66
C CYS A 130 6.50 0.08 -8.90
N ASP A 131 6.63 0.54 -10.15
CA ASP A 131 7.53 1.61 -10.59
C ASP A 131 6.85 3.00 -10.58
N TYR A 132 5.65 3.12 -10.01
CA TYR A 132 4.96 4.40 -9.91
C TYR A 132 5.73 5.40 -9.05
N THR A 133 5.92 6.62 -9.56
CA THR A 133 6.70 7.67 -8.89
C THR A 133 6.01 9.02 -8.88
N LEU A 134 4.67 9.07 -8.85
CA LEU A 134 3.99 10.36 -8.80
C LEU A 134 4.45 11.16 -7.56
N ASN A 135 5.02 12.32 -7.84
CA ASN A 135 5.50 13.26 -6.85
C ASN A 135 5.01 14.68 -7.17
N ASP A 136 3.70 14.82 -7.36
CA ASP A 136 3.05 16.12 -7.49
C ASP A 136 2.67 16.63 -6.10
N ARG A 137 3.09 17.85 -5.75
CA ARG A 137 2.77 18.47 -4.45
C ARG A 137 1.26 18.64 -4.21
N ASN A 138 0.49 18.81 -5.28
CA ASN A 138 -0.94 19.11 -5.22
C ASN A 138 -1.81 17.85 -5.27
N MET A 139 -1.22 16.69 -5.56
CA MET A 139 -1.96 15.42 -5.60
C MET A 139 -1.83 14.67 -4.27
N GLY A 140 -2.97 14.41 -3.63
CA GLY A 140 -3.02 13.75 -2.32
C GLY A 140 -2.73 12.25 -2.34
N ARG A 141 -2.62 11.64 -3.52
CA ARG A 141 -2.17 10.25 -3.72
C ARG A 141 -0.68 10.11 -4.04
N SER A 142 0.05 11.22 -4.19
CA SER A 142 1.48 11.19 -4.45
C SER A 142 2.21 10.39 -3.37
N ILE A 143 3.22 9.62 -3.76
CA ILE A 143 3.99 8.80 -2.83
C ILE A 143 4.94 9.70 -2.03
N ARG A 144 4.83 9.67 -0.70
CA ARG A 144 5.60 10.50 0.24
C ARG A 144 6.56 9.71 1.12
N GLY A 145 6.47 8.39 1.11
CA GLY A 145 7.30 7.56 1.99
C GLY A 145 7.03 6.07 1.85
N TYR A 146 7.48 5.32 2.85
CA TYR A 146 7.34 3.87 2.97
C TYR A 146 7.48 3.44 4.43
N VAL A 147 7.03 2.23 4.77
CA VAL A 147 7.15 1.68 6.13
C VAL A 147 7.98 0.41 6.11
N CYS A 148 8.98 0.32 6.99
CA CYS A 148 9.74 -0.90 7.22
C CYS A 148 9.28 -1.60 8.50
N GLY A 149 9.14 -2.92 8.44
CA GLY A 149 8.81 -3.80 9.56
C GLY A 149 9.99 -4.70 9.93
N ILE A 150 10.18 -4.90 11.23
CA ILE A 150 11.17 -5.84 11.77
C ILE A 150 10.46 -6.86 12.65
N ARG A 151 10.94 -8.09 12.63
CA ARG A 151 10.42 -9.12 13.54
C ARG A 151 10.86 -8.76 14.95
N SER A 152 9.91 -8.63 15.87
CA SER A 152 10.23 -8.45 17.29
C SER A 152 11.11 -9.61 17.74
N ARG A 153 12.30 -9.31 18.29
CA ARG A 153 13.08 -10.31 18.99
C ARG A 153 12.40 -10.53 20.33
N THR A 154 11.87 -11.72 20.55
CA THR A 154 11.50 -12.16 21.91
C THR A 154 12.73 -11.99 22.80
N LYS A 155 12.58 -11.21 23.87
CA LYS A 155 13.55 -11.15 24.96
C LYS A 155 13.46 -12.41 25.79
#